data_AF-A0A4Q3U7K9-F1
#
_entry.id   AF-A0A4Q3U7K9-F1
#
_cell.length_a   1.000
_cell.length_b   1.000
_cell.length_c   1.000
_cell.angle_alpha   90.00
_cell.angle_beta   90.00
_cell.angle_gamma   90.00
#
_symmetry.space_group_name_H-M   'P 1'
#
loop_
_entity.id
_entity.type
_entity.pdbx_description
1 polymer ?
#
loop_
_entity_poly.entity_id
_entity_poly.type
_entity_poly.pdbx_seq_one_letter_code
_entity_poly.pdbx_strand_id
1 'polypeptide(L)' 'LLALTQAGLSREDSYRLVQKNAMHAWNGEGNLLDLLKADPEVSKYLTIAVLKSMFDQDYHFKQVDTIFQRVFADPVSK' A
#
# COMPACT_ATOMS: atom_id res chain seq x y z
N LEU A 1 5.76 1.23 -2.14
CA LEU A 1 6.56 1.87 -3.23
C LEU A 1 6.52 3.39 -3.14
N LEU A 2 5.38 4.04 -3.38
CA LEU A 2 5.30 5.51 -3.47
C LEU A 2 5.81 6.25 -2.21
N ALA A 3 5.51 5.75 -1.01
CA ALA A 3 6.01 6.37 0.21
C ALA A 3 7.54 6.33 0.33
N LEU A 4 8.21 5.27 -0.15
CA LEU A 4 9.68 5.21 -0.16
C LEU A 4 10.26 6.25 -1.11
N THR A 5 9.66 6.41 -2.30
CA THR A 5 10.08 7.46 -3.25
C THR A 5 9.86 8.87 -2.71
N GLN A 6 8.77 9.09 -1.98
CA GLN A 6 8.47 10.37 -1.33
C GLN A 6 9.41 10.64 -0.13
N ALA A 7 9.91 9.59 0.51
CA ALA A 7 10.93 9.66 1.57
C ALA A 7 12.36 9.83 1.03
N GLY A 8 12.54 10.02 -0.29
CA GLY A 8 13.84 10.33 -0.91
C GLY A 8 14.62 9.12 -1.42
N LEU A 9 14.05 7.90 -1.38
CA LEU A 9 14.67 6.73 -2.00
C LEU A 9 14.46 6.74 -3.52
N SER A 10 15.45 6.29 -4.29
CA SER A 10 15.31 6.17 -5.75
C SER A 10 14.13 5.25 -6.10
N ARG A 11 13.51 5.46 -7.27
CA ARG A 11 12.39 4.60 -7.72
C ARG A 11 12.82 3.14 -7.88
N GLU A 12 14.02 2.92 -8.39
CA GLU A 12 14.61 1.59 -8.60
C GLU A 12 14.86 0.89 -7.26
N ASP A 13 15.51 1.56 -6.31
CA ASP A 13 15.76 0.99 -4.98
C ASP A 13 14.47 0.74 -4.21
N SER A 14 13.51 1.66 -4.33
CA SER A 14 12.19 1.49 -3.75
C SER A 14 11.49 0.25 -4.31
N TYR A 15 11.67 -0.02 -5.61
CA TYR A 15 11.13 -1.21 -6.27
C TYR A 15 11.81 -2.47 -5.76
N ARG A 16 13.15 -2.48 -5.72
CA ARG A 16 13.97 -3.58 -5.20
C ARG A 16 13.56 -3.97 -3.78
N LEU A 17 13.42 -3.00 -2.88
CA LEU A 17 13.06 -3.27 -1.47
C LEU A 17 11.64 -3.84 -1.32
N VAL A 18 10.67 -3.26 -2.03
CA VAL A 18 9.29 -3.75 -1.98
C VAL A 18 9.19 -5.16 -2.59
N GLN A 19 9.85 -5.39 -3.72
CA GLN A 19 9.84 -6.67 -4.41
C GLN A 19 10.51 -7.77 -3.58
N LYS A 20 11.67 -7.50 -2.97
CA LYS A 20 12.34 -8.41 -2.04
C LYS A 20 11.36 -8.91 -0.96
N ASN A 21 10.73 -7.99 -0.22
CA ASN A 21 9.81 -8.34 0.86
C ASN A 21 8.52 -9.02 0.34
N ALA A 22 8.03 -8.63 -0.84
CA ALA A 22 6.90 -9.30 -1.49
C ALA A 22 7.21 -10.75 -1.88
N MET A 23 8.43 -11.04 -2.35
CA MET A 23 8.84 -12.41 -2.67
C MET A 23 8.94 -13.29 -1.43
N HIS A 24 9.44 -12.76 -0.30
CA HIS A 24 9.43 -13.49 0.98
C HIS A 24 8.00 -13.81 1.44
N ALA A 25 7.08 -12.84 1.34
CA ALA A 25 5.67 -13.07 1.66
C ALA A 25 5.06 -14.15 0.75
N TRP A 26 5.38 -14.12 -0.55
CA TRP A 26 4.92 -15.11 -1.53
C TRP A 26 5.42 -16.52 -1.22
N ASN A 27 6.66 -16.65 -0.71
CA ASN A 27 7.23 -17.92 -0.29
C ASN A 27 6.67 -18.44 1.05
N GLY A 28 5.74 -17.71 1.68
CA GLY A 28 5.11 -18.11 2.93
C GLY A 28 5.94 -17.78 4.18
N GLU A 29 6.94 -16.90 4.06
CA GLU A 29 7.81 -16.51 5.18
C GLU A 29 7.17 -15.49 6.14
N GLY A 30 5.90 -15.14 5.90
CA GLY A 30 5.13 -14.21 6.73
C GLY A 30 4.21 -13.31 5.90
N ASN A 31 3.48 -12.41 6.54
CA ASN A 31 2.73 -11.39 5.82
C ASN A 31 3.65 -10.22 5.42
N LEU A 32 3.31 -9.55 4.32
CA LEU A 32 4.13 -8.48 3.74
C LEU A 32 4.37 -7.32 4.72
N LEU A 33 3.37 -6.94 5.51
CA LEU A 33 3.49 -5.81 6.43
C LEU A 33 4.54 -6.10 7.51
N ASP A 34 4.56 -7.30 8.07
CA ASP A 34 5.51 -7.67 9.11
C ASP A 34 6.93 -7.82 8.56
N LEU A 35 7.07 -8.33 7.33
CA LEU A 35 8.36 -8.38 6.63
C LEU A 35 8.90 -6.96 6.37
N LEU A 36 8.06 -6.03 5.92
CA LEU A 36 8.47 -4.63 5.71
C LEU A 36 8.85 -3.91 7.01
N LYS A 37 8.18 -4.20 8.14
CA LYS A 37 8.55 -3.66 9.46
C LYS A 37 9.88 -4.22 9.94
N ALA A 38 10.17 -5.48 9.62
CA ALA A 38 11.39 -6.16 10.03
C ALA A 38 12.60 -5.78 9.16
N ASP A 39 12.39 -5.28 7.93
CA ASP A 39 13.47 -4.88 7.03
C ASP A 39 14.12 -3.55 7.49
N PRO A 40 15.42 -3.57 7.88
CA PRO A 40 16.13 -2.37 8.30
C PRO A 40 16.32 -1.35 7.17
N GLU A 41 16.37 -1.79 5.90
CA GLU A 41 16.47 -0.89 4.76
C GLU A 41 15.17 -0.09 4.58
N VAL A 42 14.01 -0.70 4.84
CA VAL A 42 12.70 -0.03 4.79
C VAL A 42 12.50 0.88 5.99
N SER A 43 12.86 0.40 7.19
CA SER A 43 12.67 1.13 8.46
C SER A 43 13.50 2.41 8.57
N LYS A 44 14.56 2.56 7.76
CA LYS A 44 15.32 3.82 7.62
C LYS A 44 14.49 4.96 7.03
N TYR A 45 13.49 4.64 6.21
CA TYR A 45 12.70 5.64 5.47
C TYR A 45 11.27 5.76 5.98
N LEU A 46 10.66 4.65 6.43
CA LEU A 46 9.27 4.62 6.85
C LEU A 46 9.14 4.14 8.29
N THR A 47 8.38 4.87 9.09
CA THR A 47 8.03 4.44 10.44
C THR A 47 6.99 3.32 10.40
N ILE A 48 6.91 2.53 11.47
CA ILE A 48 5.91 1.47 11.61
C ILE A 48 4.48 2.04 11.48
N ALA A 49 4.22 3.24 11.99
CA ALA A 49 2.92 3.89 11.89
C ALA A 49 2.56 4.20 10.43
N VAL A 50 3.50 4.74 9.66
CA VAL A 50 3.32 4.99 8.22
C VAL A 50 3.11 3.68 7.48
N LEU A 51 3.91 2.64 7.75
CA LEU A 51 3.72 1.33 7.13
C LEU A 51 2.32 0.78 7.43
N LYS A 52 1.86 0.81 8.68
CA LYS A 52 0.53 0.32 9.05
C LYS A 52 -0.60 1.04 8.29
N SER A 53 -0.54 2.37 8.18
CA SER A 53 -1.58 3.12 7.47
C SER A 53 -1.66 2.80 5.97
N MET A 54 -0.58 2.29 5.36
CA MET A 54 -0.59 1.86 3.96
C MET A 54 -1.30 0.52 3.72
N PHE A 55 -1.53 -0.25 4.78
CA PHE A 55 -2.22 -1.54 4.75
C PHE A 55 -3.63 -1.44 5.33
N ASP A 56 -4.06 -0.24 5.69
CA ASP A 56 -5.40 0.01 6.23
C ASP A 56 -6.44 -0.06 5.10
N GLN A 57 -7.32 -1.06 5.16
CA GLN A 57 -8.28 -1.38 4.11
C GLN A 57 -9.40 -0.34 3.97
N ASP A 58 -9.67 0.44 5.02
CA ASP A 58 -10.73 1.47 5.00
C ASP A 58 -10.41 2.59 3.99
N TYR A 59 -9.13 2.87 3.75
CA TYR A 59 -8.70 3.80 2.70
C TYR A 59 -9.01 3.28 1.28
N HIS A 60 -9.01 1.96 1.08
CA HIS A 60 -9.21 1.32 -0.22
C HIS A 60 -10.68 1.21 -0.63
N PHE A 61 -11.62 1.21 0.33
CA PHE A 61 -13.06 1.18 0.05
C PHE A 61 -13.71 2.56 -0.02
N LYS A 62 -12.97 3.65 0.22
CA LYS A 62 -13.52 5.03 0.26
C LYS A 62 -14.29 5.47 -0.99
N GLN A 63 -14.10 4.80 -2.13
CA GLN A 63 -14.78 5.13 -3.39
C GLN A 63 -15.89 4.15 -3.76
N VAL A 64 -16.16 3.13 -2.94
CA VAL A 64 -17.22 2.14 -3.22
C VAL A 64 -18.55 2.87 -3.38
N ASP A 65 -18.95 3.69 -2.41
CA ASP A 65 -20.22 4.43 -2.46
C ASP A 65 -20.27 5.41 -3.64
N THR A 66 -19.15 6.10 -3.94
CA THR A 66 -19.05 6.99 -5.11
C THR A 66 -19.28 6.25 -6.43
N ILE A 67 -18.71 5.06 -6.57
CA ILE A 67 -18.86 4.24 -7.78
C ILE A 67 -20.29 3.69 -7.88
N PHE A 68 -20.86 3.21 -6.77
CA PHE A 68 -22.25 2.75 -6.72
C PHE A 68 -23.24 3.88 -7.05
N GLN A 69 -23.03 5.10 -6.53
CA GLN A 69 -23.81 6.27 -6.91
C GLN A 69 -23.73 6.55 -8.41
N ARG A 70 -22.56 6.45 -9.05
CA ARG A 70 -22.44 6.70 -10.50
C ARG A 70 -23.15 5.68 -11.37
N VAL A 71 -23.22 4.43 -10.94
CA VAL A 71 -23.82 3.32 -11.71
C VAL A 71 -25.33 3.19 -11.45
N PHE A 72 -25.77 3.47 -10.22
CA PHE A 72 -27.15 3.24 -9.78
C PHE A 72 -27.93 4.52 -9.47
N ALA A 73 -27.32 5.72 -9.55
CA ALA A 73 -28.10 6.95 -9.66
C ALA A 73 -28.68 7.01 -11.07
N ASP A 74 -29.85 6.41 -11.24
CA ASP A 74 -30.60 6.40 -12.49
C ASP A 74 -30.94 7.83 -12.95
N PRO A 75 -31.07 8.05 -14.28
CA PRO A 75 -31.49 9.32 -14.86
C PRO A 75 -33.00 9.50 -14.63
N VAL A 76 -33.39 9.91 -13.43
CA VAL A 76 -34.74 10.44 -13.23
C VAL A 76 -34.72 11.93 -13.58
N SER A 77 -34.83 12.21 -14.87
CA SER A 77 -35.54 13.40 -15.34
C SER A 77 -36.35 13.02 -16.56
N LYS A 78 -37.65 12.89 -16.31
CA LYS A 78 -38.71 13.10 -17.30
C LYS A 78 -38.55 14.45 -17.97
#